data_AF-A0A2S2PTU6-F1
#
_entry.id   AF-A0A2S2PTU6-F1
#
_cell.length_a   1.000
_cell.length_b   1.000
_cell.length_c   1.000
_cell.angle_alpha   90.00
_cell.angle_beta   90.00
_cell.angle_gamma   90.00
#
_symmetry.space_group_name_H-M   'P 1'
#
loop_
_entity.id
_entity.type
_entity.pdbx_description
1 polymer ?
#
loop_
_entity_poly.entity_id
_entity_poly.type
_entity_poly.pdbx_seq_one_letter_code
_entity_poly.pdbx_strand_id
1 'polypeptide(L)'
;MSSNLGSSRILTHWAKFKVKQTQVDREQLAITIADKLGKYSGVSYHSIAEIAANSGRIQLAIKLLDYETQVNLQIPLLLKYQQDNIALKKAVESGNTDLVYMVLLHMQTSMPLGKFQMEIKKSSVAQALYIKYCHQQSGYSLLDMYTQEDNHEELALYHITESIKSNNTKEMSVSINEAINCFKRTRDEFSLTTCESQIKLIRYQSSLEEKLKNNFRNLTLHDTLLKLLEINELKLADKLHSEFKVPERRYWWARLT
;
A
#
# COMPACT_ATOMS: atom_id res chain seq x y z
N MET A 1 -8.54 -7.58 46.82
CA MET A 1 -8.00 -7.72 45.45
C MET A 1 -6.72 -8.58 45.35
N SER A 2 -6.16 -9.10 46.46
CA SER A 2 -4.91 -9.88 46.48
C SER A 2 -5.07 -11.40 46.33
N SER A 3 -6.26 -11.97 46.52
CA SER A 3 -6.51 -13.42 46.46
C SER A 3 -6.49 -14.01 45.05
N ASN A 4 -6.87 -13.22 44.03
CA ASN A 4 -6.95 -13.69 42.64
C ASN A 4 -5.58 -13.89 41.98
N LEU A 5 -4.54 -13.20 42.44
CA LEU A 5 -3.19 -13.28 41.85
C LEU A 5 -2.50 -14.62 42.16
N GLY A 6 -2.68 -15.14 43.38
CA GLY A 6 -2.16 -16.45 43.79
C GLY A 6 -2.84 -17.59 43.02
N SER A 7 -4.17 -17.56 42.95
CA SER A 7 -4.95 -18.54 42.19
C SER A 7 -4.63 -18.52 40.70
N SER A 8 -4.45 -17.34 40.10
CA SER A 8 -4.01 -17.21 38.71
C SER A 8 -2.68 -17.92 38.45
N ARG A 9 -1.67 -17.72 39.32
CA ARG A 9 -0.33 -18.36 39.15
C ARG A 9 -0.40 -19.88 39.24
N ILE A 10 -1.15 -20.41 40.19
CA ILE A 10 -1.34 -21.86 40.37
C ILE A 10 -2.03 -22.46 39.14
N LEU A 11 -3.07 -21.80 38.63
CA LEU A 11 -3.79 -22.23 37.44
C LEU A 11 -2.92 -22.18 36.17
N THR A 12 -2.11 -21.14 36.01
CA THR A 12 -1.13 -21.08 34.93
C THR A 12 -0.13 -22.23 35.01
N HIS A 13 0.40 -22.54 36.21
CA HIS A 13 1.33 -23.65 36.39
C HIS A 13 0.64 -25.01 36.10
N TRP A 14 -0.58 -25.20 36.58
CA TRP A 14 -1.41 -26.38 36.28
C TRP A 14 -1.61 -26.55 34.77
N ALA A 15 -1.96 -25.47 34.05
CA ALA A 15 -2.18 -25.51 32.61
C ALA A 15 -0.88 -25.83 31.85
N LYS A 16 0.24 -25.22 32.25
CA LYS A 16 1.58 -25.52 31.71
C LYS A 16 1.97 -26.98 31.89
N PHE A 17 1.64 -27.58 33.04
CA PHE A 17 1.87 -29.00 33.27
C PHE A 17 0.93 -29.88 32.43
N LYS A 18 -0.35 -29.51 32.34
CA LYS A 18 -1.36 -30.26 31.56
C LYS A 18 -1.06 -30.31 30.08
N VAL A 19 -0.59 -29.21 29.51
CA VAL A 19 -0.21 -29.10 28.10
C VAL A 19 0.91 -30.06 27.70
N LYS A 20 1.81 -30.40 28.63
CA LYS A 20 2.89 -31.38 28.42
C LYS A 20 2.39 -32.83 28.36
N GLN A 21 1.19 -33.12 28.83
CA GLN A 21 0.65 -34.50 28.87
C GLN A 21 0.17 -34.92 27.47
N THR A 22 0.82 -35.91 26.86
CA THR A 22 0.60 -36.32 25.46
C THR A 22 -0.68 -37.12 25.19
N GLN A 23 -1.34 -37.62 26.23
CA GLN A 23 -2.43 -38.62 26.13
C GLN A 23 -3.84 -38.04 25.91
N VAL A 24 -4.00 -36.72 25.85
CA VAL A 24 -5.31 -36.07 25.74
C VAL A 24 -5.48 -35.40 24.38
N ASP A 25 -6.69 -35.49 23.82
CA ASP A 25 -7.09 -34.82 22.58
C ASP A 25 -6.91 -33.30 22.68
N ARG A 26 -6.49 -32.69 21.58
CA ARG A 26 -6.07 -31.28 21.51
C ARG A 26 -7.23 -30.31 21.71
N GLU A 27 -8.40 -30.61 21.16
CA GLU A 27 -9.57 -29.70 21.21
C GLU A 27 -10.20 -29.73 22.59
N GLN A 28 -10.42 -30.93 23.12
CA GLN A 28 -10.94 -31.12 24.47
C GLN A 28 -10.01 -30.51 25.53
N LEU A 29 -8.69 -30.63 25.35
CA LEU A 29 -7.71 -30.05 26.26
C LEU A 29 -7.74 -28.52 26.22
N ALA A 30 -7.83 -27.90 25.04
CA ALA A 30 -7.94 -26.45 24.92
C ALA A 30 -9.22 -25.91 25.59
N ILE A 31 -10.36 -26.57 25.37
CA ILE A 31 -11.64 -26.19 26.00
C ILE A 31 -11.56 -26.35 27.52
N THR A 32 -11.04 -27.47 28.03
CA THR A 32 -10.91 -27.70 29.49
C THR A 32 -10.02 -26.67 30.16
N ILE A 33 -8.94 -26.25 29.48
CA ILE A 33 -8.04 -25.21 29.93
C ILE A 33 -8.77 -23.86 29.92
N ALA A 34 -9.45 -23.51 28.83
CA ALA A 34 -10.22 -22.28 28.70
C ALA A 34 -11.36 -22.16 29.72
N ASP A 35 -12.13 -23.23 29.97
CA ASP A 35 -13.23 -23.25 30.94
C ASP A 35 -12.76 -23.01 32.38
N LYS A 36 -11.55 -23.49 32.70
CA LYS A 36 -10.96 -23.31 34.03
C LYS A 36 -10.28 -21.96 34.20
N LEU A 37 -9.62 -21.45 33.16
CA LEU A 37 -8.87 -20.20 33.21
C LEU A 37 -9.74 -18.97 32.92
N GLY A 38 -10.74 -19.10 32.04
CA GLY A 38 -11.68 -18.02 31.67
C GLY A 38 -12.56 -17.54 32.83
N LYS A 39 -12.71 -18.34 33.89
CA LYS A 39 -13.39 -17.94 35.14
C LYS A 39 -12.59 -16.93 35.97
N TYR A 40 -11.30 -16.73 35.66
CA TYR A 40 -10.41 -15.86 36.40
C TYR A 40 -9.87 -14.74 35.51
N SER A 41 -10.11 -13.49 35.89
CA SER A 41 -9.60 -12.32 35.18
C SER A 41 -8.08 -12.20 35.34
N GLY A 42 -7.36 -11.98 34.23
CA GLY A 42 -5.94 -11.64 34.24
C GLY A 42 -4.97 -12.79 33.96
N VAL A 43 -5.46 -13.96 33.51
CA VAL A 43 -4.57 -15.05 33.08
C VAL A 43 -4.20 -14.90 31.61
N SER A 44 -2.90 -14.79 31.32
CA SER A 44 -2.39 -14.79 29.95
C SER A 44 -2.15 -16.22 29.45
N TYR A 45 -2.72 -16.54 28.29
CA TYR A 45 -2.56 -17.81 27.58
C TYR A 45 -1.24 -17.87 26.81
N HIS A 46 -0.59 -16.73 26.56
CA HIS A 46 0.71 -16.62 25.88
C HIS A 46 1.74 -17.63 26.43
N SER A 47 1.99 -17.61 27.75
CA SER A 47 3.00 -18.48 28.37
C SER A 47 2.62 -19.96 28.38
N ILE A 48 1.33 -20.28 28.23
CA ILE A 48 0.82 -21.66 28.16
C ILE A 48 0.97 -22.17 26.73
N ALA A 49 0.63 -21.34 25.73
CA ALA A 49 0.79 -21.63 24.32
C ALA A 49 2.27 -21.84 23.94
N GLU A 50 3.19 -21.05 24.49
CA GLU A 50 4.62 -21.23 24.26
C GLU A 50 5.14 -22.59 24.76
N ILE A 51 4.69 -23.03 25.94
CA ILE A 51 5.05 -24.35 26.46
C ILE A 51 4.40 -25.47 25.64
N ALA A 52 3.19 -25.25 25.11
CA ALA A 52 2.56 -26.19 24.17
C ALA A 52 3.40 -26.38 22.91
N ALA A 53 3.84 -25.27 22.31
CA ALA A 53 4.67 -25.29 21.11
C ALA A 53 6.04 -25.95 21.38
N ASN A 54 6.70 -25.61 22.49
CA ASN A 54 7.97 -26.23 22.90
C ASN A 54 7.84 -27.74 23.18
N SER A 55 6.64 -28.20 23.49
CA SER A 55 6.32 -29.63 23.65
C SER A 55 5.94 -30.31 22.32
N GLY A 56 6.14 -29.64 21.18
CA GLY A 56 5.80 -30.14 19.83
C GLY A 56 4.32 -30.02 19.44
N ARG A 57 3.47 -29.41 20.29
CA ARG A 57 2.02 -29.35 20.10
C ARG A 57 1.56 -28.00 19.55
N ILE A 58 2.04 -27.67 18.34
CA ILE A 58 1.79 -26.36 17.70
C ILE A 58 0.29 -26.10 17.48
N GLN A 59 -0.48 -27.10 17.04
CA GLN A 59 -1.93 -26.94 16.82
C GLN A 59 -2.71 -26.63 18.11
N LEU A 60 -2.30 -27.22 19.25
CA LEU A 60 -2.85 -26.89 20.56
C LEU A 60 -2.47 -25.46 20.95
N ALA A 61 -1.23 -25.04 20.70
CA ALA A 61 -0.78 -23.68 20.96
C ALA A 61 -1.63 -22.64 20.22
N ILE A 62 -1.91 -22.88 18.92
CA ILE A 62 -2.77 -21.99 18.10
C ILE A 62 -4.18 -21.88 18.69
N LYS A 63 -4.78 -23.00 19.11
CA LYS A 63 -6.11 -22.99 19.74
C LYS A 63 -6.13 -22.28 21.10
N LEU A 64 -5.07 -22.43 21.89
CA LEU A 64 -4.94 -21.70 23.16
C LEU A 64 -4.78 -20.20 22.93
N LEU A 65 -4.12 -19.80 21.84
CA LEU A 65 -3.99 -18.40 21.46
C LEU A 65 -5.33 -17.77 21.06
N ASP A 66 -6.34 -18.52 20.63
CA ASP A 66 -7.68 -17.98 20.36
C ASP A 66 -8.34 -17.37 21.61
N TYR A 67 -7.94 -17.83 22.81
CA TYR A 67 -8.43 -17.32 24.09
C TYR A 67 -7.58 -16.17 24.66
N GLU A 68 -6.47 -15.82 24.02
CA GLU A 68 -5.64 -14.69 24.45
C GLU A 68 -6.31 -13.37 24.04
N THR A 69 -6.66 -12.56 25.05
CA THR A 69 -7.30 -11.24 24.86
C THR A 69 -6.33 -10.20 24.29
N GLN A 70 -5.02 -10.37 24.53
CA GLN A 70 -3.98 -9.44 24.14
C GLN A 70 -3.41 -9.78 22.76
N VAL A 71 -3.91 -9.11 21.72
CA VAL A 71 -3.52 -9.36 20.32
C VAL A 71 -2.02 -9.11 20.08
N ASN A 72 -1.42 -8.16 20.78
CA ASN A 72 0.02 -7.86 20.72
C ASN A 72 0.92 -9.02 21.19
N LEU A 73 0.42 -9.90 22.05
CA LEU A 73 1.14 -11.11 22.47
C LEU A 73 0.83 -12.32 21.57
N GLN A 74 -0.32 -12.28 20.92
CA GLN A 74 -0.84 -13.34 20.07
C GLN A 74 -0.15 -13.36 18.70
N ILE A 75 -0.05 -12.21 18.03
CA ILE A 75 0.47 -12.10 16.67
C ILE A 75 1.93 -12.56 16.56
N PRO A 76 2.88 -12.13 17.42
CA PRO A 76 4.26 -12.59 17.34
C PRO A 76 4.41 -14.11 17.47
N LEU A 77 3.57 -14.75 18.31
CA LEU A 77 3.56 -16.21 18.44
C LEU A 77 2.98 -16.90 17.21
N LEU A 78 1.91 -16.36 16.62
CA LEU A 78 1.35 -16.90 15.38
C LEU A 78 2.36 -16.83 14.22
N LEU A 79 3.11 -15.74 14.11
CA LEU A 79 4.20 -15.61 13.13
C LEU A 79 5.32 -16.63 13.40
N LYS A 80 5.73 -16.82 14.66
CA LYS A 80 6.71 -17.85 15.06
C LYS A 80 6.24 -19.27 14.70
N TYR A 81 4.94 -19.52 14.69
CA TYR A 81 4.34 -20.80 14.33
C TYR A 81 3.99 -20.93 12.84
N GLN A 82 4.49 -20.02 11.99
CA GLN A 82 4.27 -19.99 10.54
C GLN A 82 2.77 -19.91 10.17
N GLN A 83 1.95 -19.30 11.04
CA GLN A 83 0.52 -19.07 10.81
C GLN A 83 0.27 -17.65 10.29
N ASP A 84 1.00 -17.26 9.25
CA ASP A 84 1.02 -15.90 8.69
C ASP A 84 -0.39 -15.41 8.32
N ASN A 85 -1.20 -16.25 7.66
CA ASN A 85 -2.56 -15.89 7.24
C ASN A 85 -3.50 -15.63 8.43
N ILE A 86 -3.37 -16.42 9.50
CA ILE A 86 -4.17 -16.25 10.72
C ILE A 86 -3.70 -14.99 11.46
N ALA A 87 -2.38 -14.77 11.53
CA ALA A 87 -1.80 -13.57 12.13
C ALA A 87 -2.30 -12.31 11.42
N LEU A 88 -2.33 -12.30 10.08
CA LEU A 88 -2.81 -11.15 9.30
C LEU A 88 -4.29 -10.88 9.57
N LYS A 89 -5.13 -11.91 9.57
CA LYS A 89 -6.56 -11.77 9.85
C LYS A 89 -6.81 -11.16 11.23
N LYS A 90 -6.14 -11.68 12.27
CA LYS A 90 -6.27 -11.16 13.64
C LYS A 90 -5.69 -9.76 13.81
N ALA A 91 -4.60 -9.44 13.10
CA ALA A 91 -4.05 -8.09 13.07
C ALA A 91 -5.07 -7.09 12.50
N VAL A 92 -5.70 -7.43 11.37
CA VAL A 92 -6.72 -6.58 10.74
C VAL A 92 -7.95 -6.42 11.65
N GLU A 93 -8.43 -7.51 12.26
CA GLU A 93 -9.56 -7.48 13.21
C GLU A 93 -9.27 -6.62 14.44
N SER A 94 -8.01 -6.52 14.87
CA SER A 94 -7.61 -5.68 16.01
C SER A 94 -7.65 -4.18 15.72
N GLY A 95 -7.67 -3.77 14.45
CA GLY A 95 -7.59 -2.37 14.03
C GLY A 95 -6.26 -1.68 14.33
N ASN A 96 -5.27 -2.38 14.90
CA ASN A 96 -3.96 -1.82 15.18
C ASN A 96 -3.06 -1.88 13.94
N THR A 97 -2.79 -0.72 13.34
CA THR A 97 -1.99 -0.60 12.11
C THR A 97 -0.56 -1.10 12.28
N ASP A 98 0.05 -0.93 13.45
CA ASP A 98 1.44 -1.34 13.70
C ASP A 98 1.55 -2.86 13.69
N LEU A 99 0.57 -3.56 14.25
CA LEU A 99 0.49 -5.01 14.21
C LEU A 99 0.26 -5.53 12.78
N VAL A 100 -0.55 -4.82 11.98
CA VAL A 100 -0.73 -5.17 10.56
C VAL A 100 0.59 -4.99 9.80
N TYR A 101 1.31 -3.88 9.99
CA TYR A 101 2.60 -3.66 9.36
C TYR A 101 3.64 -4.72 9.78
N MET A 102 3.69 -5.06 11.07
CA MET A 102 4.57 -6.13 11.56
C MET A 102 4.34 -7.44 10.80
N VAL A 103 3.07 -7.84 10.60
CA VAL A 103 2.73 -9.06 9.86
C VAL A 103 3.09 -8.92 8.38
N LEU A 104 2.74 -7.81 7.73
CA LEU A 104 3.02 -7.57 6.32
C LEU A 104 4.52 -7.65 6.01
N LEU A 105 5.35 -7.00 6.84
CA LEU A 105 6.82 -7.01 6.67
C LEU A 105 7.41 -8.39 6.91
N HIS A 106 6.91 -9.12 7.91
CA HIS A 106 7.31 -10.51 8.11
C HIS A 106 6.97 -11.37 6.88
N MET A 107 5.73 -11.29 6.39
CA MET A 107 5.28 -12.04 5.21
C MET A 107 6.08 -11.70 3.95
N GLN A 108 6.45 -10.44 3.74
CA GLN A 108 7.28 -10.03 2.61
C GLN A 108 8.64 -10.74 2.60
N THR A 109 9.20 -11.05 3.77
CA THR A 109 10.47 -11.78 3.91
C THR A 109 10.30 -13.31 4.00
N SER A 110 9.16 -13.80 4.50
CA SER A 110 8.95 -15.22 4.77
C SER A 110 8.45 -16.01 3.54
N MET A 111 7.89 -15.33 2.52
CA MET A 111 7.33 -15.99 1.34
C MET A 111 7.67 -15.28 0.02
N PRO A 112 7.59 -15.98 -1.13
CA PRO A 112 7.81 -15.37 -2.44
C PRO A 112 6.82 -14.24 -2.74
N LEU A 113 7.29 -13.19 -3.42
CA LEU A 113 6.52 -11.98 -3.73
C LEU A 113 5.13 -12.26 -4.33
N GLY A 114 5.04 -13.16 -5.31
CA GLY A 114 3.75 -13.49 -5.93
C GLY A 114 2.75 -14.15 -4.97
N LYS A 115 3.22 -15.01 -4.06
CA LYS A 115 2.35 -15.61 -3.02
C LYS A 115 1.92 -14.56 -2.01
N PHE A 116 2.84 -13.69 -1.60
CA PHE A 116 2.56 -12.58 -0.70
C PHE A 116 1.46 -11.66 -1.25
N GLN A 117 1.59 -11.23 -2.51
CA GLN A 117 0.59 -10.39 -3.18
C GLN A 117 -0.78 -11.05 -3.26
N MET A 118 -0.84 -12.35 -3.57
CA MET A 118 -2.10 -13.09 -3.57
C MET A 118 -2.76 -13.13 -2.19
N GLU A 119 -1.98 -13.24 -1.10
CA GLU A 119 -2.52 -13.27 0.26
C GLU A 119 -3.01 -11.90 0.72
N ILE A 120 -2.25 -10.82 0.48
CA ILE A 120 -2.68 -9.47 0.87
C ILE A 120 -3.95 -9.03 0.13
N LYS A 121 -4.13 -9.47 -1.13
CA LYS A 121 -5.31 -9.16 -1.94
C LYS A 121 -6.62 -9.70 -1.35
N LYS A 122 -6.55 -10.75 -0.53
CA LYS A 122 -7.74 -11.29 0.17
C LYS A 122 -8.31 -10.32 1.21
N SER A 123 -7.52 -9.32 1.63
CA SER A 123 -7.91 -8.30 2.61
C SER A 123 -7.64 -6.90 2.07
N SER A 124 -8.71 -6.18 1.73
CA SER A 124 -8.62 -4.80 1.22
C SER A 124 -7.86 -3.86 2.17
N VAL A 125 -8.02 -4.05 3.49
CA VAL A 125 -7.32 -3.26 4.51
C VAL A 125 -5.82 -3.52 4.49
N ALA A 126 -5.41 -4.79 4.43
CA ALA A 126 -4.00 -5.18 4.37
C ALA A 126 -3.34 -4.66 3.08
N GLN A 127 -4.04 -4.80 1.95
CA GLN A 127 -3.59 -4.29 0.66
C GLN A 127 -3.41 -2.76 0.68
N ALA A 128 -4.39 -2.00 1.18
CA ALA A 128 -4.32 -0.55 1.25
C ALA A 128 -3.17 -0.05 2.15
N LEU A 129 -2.96 -0.71 3.30
CA LEU A 129 -1.85 -0.39 4.20
C LEU A 129 -0.49 -0.70 3.56
N TYR A 130 -0.38 -1.82 2.85
CA TYR A 130 0.83 -2.18 2.12
C TYR A 130 1.14 -1.19 1.00
N ILE A 131 0.16 -0.82 0.18
CA ILE A 131 0.31 0.22 -0.86
C ILE A 131 0.82 1.52 -0.25
N LYS A 132 0.22 1.97 0.86
CA LYS A 132 0.64 3.16 1.60
C LYS A 132 2.11 3.05 2.06
N TYR A 133 2.52 1.89 2.55
CA TYR A 133 3.90 1.64 2.96
C TYR A 133 4.86 1.71 1.76
N CYS A 134 4.51 1.11 0.63
CA CYS A 134 5.30 1.15 -0.60
C CYS A 134 5.50 2.58 -1.13
N HIS A 135 4.48 3.45 -1.04
CA HIS A 135 4.62 4.86 -1.38
C HIS A 135 5.64 5.61 -0.51
N GLN A 136 5.81 5.20 0.75
CA GLN A 136 6.73 5.84 1.70
C GLN A 136 8.17 5.32 1.58
N GLN A 137 8.37 4.05 1.18
CA GLN A 137 9.67 3.37 1.18
C GLN A 137 10.42 3.37 -0.18
N SER A 138 9.90 4.07 -1.19
CA SER A 138 10.44 4.29 -2.55
C SER A 138 10.11 3.23 -3.63
N GLY A 139 9.31 3.69 -4.62
CA GLY A 139 9.31 3.36 -6.05
C GLY A 139 9.17 1.91 -6.51
N TYR A 140 10.26 1.15 -6.44
CA TYR A 140 10.43 -0.08 -7.21
C TYR A 140 9.43 -1.18 -6.84
N SER A 141 9.12 -1.33 -5.54
CA SER A 141 8.19 -2.36 -5.07
C SER A 141 6.74 -2.12 -5.53
N LEU A 142 6.37 -0.86 -5.81
CA LEU A 142 5.01 -0.51 -6.22
C LEU A 142 4.82 -0.72 -7.72
N LEU A 143 5.82 -0.36 -8.51
CA LEU A 143 5.83 -0.58 -9.96
C LEU A 143 5.74 -2.07 -10.31
N ASP A 144 6.54 -2.91 -9.64
CA ASP A 144 6.54 -4.35 -9.84
C ASP A 144 5.18 -4.97 -9.46
N MET A 145 4.55 -4.46 -8.39
CA MET A 145 3.22 -4.90 -7.96
C MET A 145 2.16 -4.59 -9.02
N TYR A 146 2.06 -3.34 -9.47
CA TYR A 146 1.06 -2.97 -10.49
C TYR A 146 1.29 -3.69 -11.82
N THR A 147 2.56 -3.94 -12.18
CA THR A 147 2.92 -4.69 -13.39
C THR A 147 2.49 -6.16 -13.29
N GLN A 148 2.70 -6.81 -12.13
CA GLN A 148 2.29 -8.21 -11.91
C GLN A 148 0.77 -8.36 -11.84
N GLU A 149 0.06 -7.35 -11.34
CA GLU A 149 -1.39 -7.36 -11.23
C GLU A 149 -2.12 -6.98 -12.52
N ASP A 150 -1.40 -6.59 -13.57
CA ASP A 150 -1.95 -6.04 -14.82
C ASP A 150 -2.87 -4.81 -14.57
N ASN A 151 -2.60 -4.08 -13.48
CA ASN A 151 -3.37 -2.90 -13.11
C ASN A 151 -2.83 -1.67 -13.85
N HIS A 152 -3.25 -1.52 -15.09
CA HIS A 152 -2.81 -0.43 -15.97
C HIS A 152 -3.28 0.96 -15.53
N GLU A 153 -4.36 1.06 -14.76
CA GLU A 153 -4.86 2.36 -14.28
C GLU A 153 -3.91 2.95 -13.23
N GLU A 154 -3.59 2.17 -12.19
CA GLU A 154 -2.65 2.58 -11.15
C GLU A 154 -1.23 2.75 -11.70
N LEU A 155 -0.82 1.92 -12.67
CA LEU A 155 0.46 2.06 -13.37
C LEU A 155 0.55 3.41 -14.12
N ALA A 156 -0.54 3.82 -14.79
CA ALA A 156 -0.58 5.11 -15.47
C ALA A 156 -0.48 6.27 -14.49
N LEU A 157 -1.21 6.21 -13.37
CA LEU A 157 -1.14 7.22 -12.30
C LEU A 157 0.25 7.30 -11.68
N TYR A 158 0.90 6.16 -11.43
CA TYR A 158 2.29 6.11 -10.98
C TYR A 158 3.21 6.89 -11.93
N HIS A 159 3.15 6.60 -13.23
CA HIS A 159 3.96 7.30 -14.23
C HIS A 159 3.66 8.80 -14.31
N ILE A 160 2.40 9.24 -14.13
CA ILE A 160 2.06 10.66 -14.01
C ILE A 160 2.74 11.27 -12.79
N THR A 161 2.65 10.64 -11.62
CA THR A 161 3.25 11.17 -10.39
C THR A 161 4.77 11.29 -10.50
N GLU A 162 5.43 10.32 -11.14
CA GLU A 162 6.86 10.38 -11.42
C GLU A 162 7.21 11.51 -12.42
N SER A 163 6.37 11.74 -13.43
CA SER A 163 6.58 12.85 -14.37
C SER A 163 6.59 14.22 -13.67
N ILE A 164 5.75 14.40 -12.64
CA ILE A 164 5.67 15.65 -11.86
C ILE A 164 6.91 15.85 -10.99
N LYS A 165 7.49 14.76 -10.46
CA LYS A 165 8.73 14.82 -9.66
C LYS A 165 9.98 15.03 -10.51
N SER A 166 9.91 14.76 -11.81
CA SER A 166 11.08 14.81 -12.68
C SER A 166 11.61 16.24 -12.90
N ASN A 167 12.93 16.40 -12.77
CA ASN A 167 13.63 17.68 -12.95
C ASN A 167 14.07 17.92 -14.39
N ASN A 168 13.74 17.04 -15.33
CA ASN A 168 14.16 17.11 -16.72
C ASN A 168 12.97 16.88 -17.67
N THR A 169 12.83 17.73 -18.69
CA THR A 169 11.78 17.63 -19.72
C THR A 169 11.82 16.29 -20.47
N LYS A 170 13.02 15.70 -20.66
CA LYS A 170 13.18 14.39 -21.31
C LYS A 170 12.61 13.26 -20.44
N GLU A 171 12.96 13.24 -19.15
CA GLU A 171 12.44 12.25 -18.19
C GLU A 171 10.93 12.38 -18.03
N MET A 172 10.44 13.61 -17.88
CA MET A 172 9.00 13.90 -17.85
C MET A 172 8.27 13.32 -19.06
N SER A 173 8.83 13.55 -20.26
CA SER A 173 8.25 13.04 -21.50
C SER A 173 8.25 11.51 -21.55
N VAL A 174 9.33 10.85 -21.10
CA VAL A 174 9.39 9.39 -21.03
C VAL A 174 8.29 8.86 -20.10
N SER A 175 8.19 9.40 -18.88
CA SER A 175 7.16 8.99 -17.92
C SER A 175 5.74 9.20 -18.46
N ILE A 176 5.44 10.33 -19.10
CA ILE A 176 4.10 10.55 -19.67
C ILE A 176 3.83 9.59 -20.85
N ASN A 177 4.84 9.24 -21.67
CA ASN A 177 4.65 8.23 -22.72
C ASN A 177 4.34 6.85 -22.15
N GLU A 178 4.94 6.47 -21.01
CA GLU A 178 4.55 5.22 -20.33
C GLU A 178 3.12 5.27 -19.79
N ALA A 179 2.68 6.42 -19.24
CA ALA A 179 1.29 6.62 -18.85
C ALA A 179 0.33 6.47 -20.05
N ILE A 180 0.67 7.02 -21.22
CA ILE A 180 -0.09 6.85 -22.47
C ILE A 180 -0.21 5.38 -22.87
N ASN A 181 0.90 4.62 -22.79
CA ASN A 181 0.88 3.19 -23.09
C ASN A 181 -0.08 2.42 -22.17
N CYS A 182 -0.14 2.81 -20.90
CA CYS A 182 -1.05 2.23 -19.93
C CYS A 182 -2.52 2.62 -20.20
N PHE A 183 -2.81 3.89 -20.46
CA PHE A 183 -4.18 4.34 -20.76
C PHE A 183 -4.77 3.76 -22.05
N LYS A 184 -3.92 3.45 -23.04
CA LYS A 184 -4.34 2.70 -24.24
C LYS A 184 -4.91 1.32 -23.89
N ARG A 185 -4.42 0.70 -22.81
CA ARG A 185 -4.88 -0.61 -22.36
C ARG A 185 -6.14 -0.51 -21.49
N THR A 186 -6.27 0.54 -20.67
CA THR A 186 -7.47 0.77 -19.84
C THR A 186 -8.67 1.28 -20.62
N ARG A 187 -8.47 1.78 -21.85
CA ARG A 187 -9.49 2.43 -22.71
C ARG A 187 -10.06 3.72 -22.12
N ASP A 188 -9.30 4.39 -21.25
CA ASP A 188 -9.64 5.73 -20.75
C ASP A 188 -9.25 6.80 -21.80
N GLU A 189 -10.22 7.20 -22.62
CA GLU A 189 -10.02 8.18 -23.69
C GLU A 189 -9.66 9.57 -23.16
N PHE A 190 -10.23 9.98 -22.02
CA PHE A 190 -9.99 11.31 -21.47
C PHE A 190 -8.55 11.46 -20.98
N SER A 191 -8.08 10.49 -20.18
CA SER A 191 -6.71 10.53 -19.66
C SER A 191 -5.68 10.35 -20.79
N LEU A 192 -5.98 9.47 -21.75
CA LEU A 192 -5.15 9.28 -22.94
C LEU A 192 -4.97 10.59 -23.73
N THR A 193 -6.07 11.23 -24.13
CA THR A 193 -6.04 12.47 -24.93
C THR A 193 -5.40 13.64 -24.17
N THR A 194 -5.57 13.67 -22.84
CA THR A 194 -4.92 14.65 -21.96
C THR A 194 -3.41 14.46 -21.93
N CYS A 195 -2.93 13.23 -21.73
CA CYS A 195 -1.49 12.94 -21.73
C CYS A 195 -0.84 13.19 -23.11
N GLU A 196 -1.53 12.84 -24.21
CA GLU A 196 -1.06 13.14 -25.56
C GLU A 196 -0.96 14.65 -25.81
N SER A 197 -1.95 15.41 -25.36
CA SER A 197 -1.94 16.87 -25.42
C SER A 197 -0.80 17.47 -24.59
N GLN A 198 -0.49 16.90 -23.42
CA GLN A 198 0.62 17.32 -22.58
C GLN A 198 1.98 17.06 -23.25
N ILE A 199 2.20 15.89 -23.86
CA ILE A 199 3.41 15.60 -24.65
C ILE A 199 3.56 16.60 -25.81
N LYS A 200 2.45 16.92 -26.49
CA LYS A 200 2.45 17.89 -27.58
C LYS A 200 2.85 19.28 -27.08
N LEU A 201 2.33 19.72 -25.94
CA LEU A 201 2.68 21.00 -25.33
C LEU A 201 4.16 21.05 -24.93
N ILE A 202 4.68 20.00 -24.30
CA ILE A 202 6.10 19.92 -23.91
C ILE A 202 7.01 20.07 -25.14
N ARG A 203 6.72 19.35 -26.24
CA ARG A 203 7.49 19.45 -27.49
C ARG A 203 7.41 20.84 -28.10
N TYR A 204 6.24 21.46 -28.07
CA TYR A 204 6.03 22.81 -28.57
C TYR A 204 6.84 23.83 -27.77
N GLN A 205 6.77 23.76 -26.43
CA GLN A 205 7.54 24.61 -25.52
C GLN A 205 9.04 24.47 -25.76
N SER A 206 9.56 23.25 -25.91
CA SER A 206 10.98 23.05 -26.26
C SER A 206 11.38 23.73 -27.57
N SER A 207 10.54 23.68 -28.61
CA SER A 207 10.80 24.44 -29.86
C SER A 207 10.78 25.96 -29.66
N LEU A 208 9.93 26.47 -28.76
CA LEU A 208 9.90 27.89 -28.42
C LEU A 208 11.16 28.31 -27.66
N GLU A 209 11.64 27.49 -26.72
CA GLU A 209 12.86 27.78 -25.96
C GLU A 209 14.08 27.90 -26.88
N GLU A 210 14.19 27.02 -27.89
CA GLU A 210 15.25 27.09 -28.89
C GLU A 210 15.19 28.35 -29.76
N LYS A 211 13.99 28.75 -30.20
CA LYS A 211 13.78 29.90 -31.10
C LYS A 211 13.91 31.24 -30.40
N LEU A 212 13.31 31.36 -29.23
CA LEU A 212 13.12 32.62 -28.53
C LEU A 212 14.14 32.83 -27.40
N LYS A 213 14.93 31.79 -27.07
CA LYS A 213 15.90 31.80 -25.96
C LYS A 213 15.29 32.23 -24.62
N ASN A 214 14.00 31.95 -24.45
CA ASN A 214 13.19 32.25 -23.27
C ASN A 214 12.71 30.94 -22.64
N ASN A 215 12.53 30.90 -21.31
CA ASN A 215 12.06 29.71 -20.60
C ASN A 215 10.54 29.52 -20.77
N PHE A 216 10.10 28.41 -21.36
CA PHE A 216 8.69 28.05 -21.49
C PHE A 216 8.34 26.75 -20.74
N ARG A 217 9.32 26.18 -20.06
CA ARG A 217 9.19 24.90 -19.38
C ARG A 217 8.12 24.92 -18.29
N ASN A 218 7.34 23.83 -18.24
CA ASN A 218 6.32 23.57 -17.22
C ASN A 218 5.21 24.62 -17.12
N LEU A 219 5.12 25.55 -18.09
CA LEU A 219 4.00 26.47 -18.17
C LEU A 219 2.74 25.72 -18.60
N THR A 220 1.59 26.14 -18.08
CA THR A 220 0.32 25.65 -18.62
C THR A 220 0.15 26.15 -20.06
N LEU A 221 -0.78 25.55 -20.81
CA LEU A 221 -1.13 26.04 -22.15
C LEU A 221 -1.49 27.54 -22.13
N HIS A 222 -2.16 27.98 -21.07
CA HIS A 222 -2.57 29.36 -20.90
C HIS A 222 -1.41 30.28 -20.55
N ASP A 223 -0.53 29.87 -19.64
CA ASP A 223 0.64 30.69 -19.28
C ASP A 223 1.64 30.77 -20.43
N THR A 224 1.73 29.71 -21.23
CA THR A 224 2.51 29.71 -22.48
C THR A 224 1.94 30.75 -23.45
N LEU A 225 0.61 30.83 -23.56
CA LEU A 225 -0.07 31.80 -24.41
C LEU A 225 0.18 33.24 -23.93
N LEU A 226 -0.04 33.52 -22.63
CA LEU A 226 0.19 34.83 -22.04
C LEU A 226 1.64 35.27 -22.26
N LYS A 227 2.59 34.38 -22.00
CA LYS A 227 4.01 34.68 -22.20
C LYS A 227 4.36 35.02 -23.65
N LEU A 228 3.76 34.34 -24.63
CA LEU A 228 3.95 34.68 -26.05
C LEU A 228 3.38 36.07 -26.39
N LEU A 229 2.26 36.45 -25.79
CA LEU A 229 1.65 37.76 -25.97
C LEU A 229 2.49 38.86 -25.30
N GLU A 230 3.03 38.62 -24.11
CA GLU A 230 3.91 39.55 -23.38
C GLU A 230 5.19 39.88 -24.16
N ILE A 231 5.78 38.89 -24.83
CA ILE A 231 6.97 39.09 -25.68
C ILE A 231 6.63 39.54 -27.11
N ASN A 232 5.36 39.86 -27.37
CA ASN A 232 4.83 40.35 -28.65
C ASN A 232 4.96 39.37 -29.84
N GLU A 233 5.01 38.06 -29.57
CA GLU A 233 5.08 36.98 -30.57
C GLU A 233 3.67 36.53 -31.03
N LEU A 234 2.92 37.47 -31.61
CA LEU A 234 1.50 37.28 -31.97
C LEU A 234 1.25 36.10 -32.92
N LYS A 235 2.12 35.90 -33.91
CA LYS A 235 2.00 34.80 -34.88
C LYS A 235 2.12 33.42 -34.21
N LEU A 236 2.98 33.31 -33.21
CA LEU A 236 3.16 32.08 -32.44
C LEU A 236 1.98 31.86 -31.50
N ALA A 237 1.44 32.93 -30.91
CA ALA A 237 0.23 32.87 -30.08
C ALA A 237 -1.02 32.42 -30.89
N ASP A 238 -1.24 32.97 -32.10
CA ASP A 238 -2.31 32.56 -33.01
C ASP A 238 -2.15 31.08 -33.44
N LYS A 239 -0.90 30.65 -33.69
CA LYS A 239 -0.60 29.26 -33.98
C LYS A 239 -0.91 28.34 -32.79
N LEU A 240 -0.54 28.73 -31.57
CA LEU A 240 -0.82 27.95 -30.37
C LEU A 240 -2.33 27.81 -30.13
N HIS A 241 -3.08 28.91 -30.31
CA HIS A 241 -4.54 28.93 -30.22
C HIS A 241 -5.21 27.94 -31.18
N SER A 242 -4.84 27.97 -32.46
CA SER A 242 -5.39 27.06 -33.48
C SER A 242 -4.98 25.60 -33.24
N GLU A 243 -3.72 25.36 -32.89
CA GLU A 243 -3.15 24.01 -32.77
C GLU A 243 -3.66 23.23 -31.53
N PHE A 244 -4.01 23.93 -30.45
CA PHE A 244 -4.59 23.35 -29.24
C PHE A 244 -6.09 23.60 -29.09
N LYS A 245 -6.74 24.20 -30.11
CA LYS A 245 -8.17 24.50 -30.13
C LYS A 245 -8.63 25.26 -28.86
N VAL A 246 -7.84 26.25 -28.44
CA VAL A 246 -8.17 27.08 -27.27
C VAL A 246 -9.49 27.80 -27.57
N PRO A 247 -10.50 27.80 -26.67
CA PRO A 247 -11.76 28.49 -26.93
C PRO A 247 -11.55 29.98 -27.24
N GLU A 248 -12.22 30.51 -28.28
CA GLU A 248 -12.05 31.91 -28.71
C GLU A 248 -12.20 32.91 -27.56
N ARG A 249 -13.23 32.73 -26.73
CA ARG A 249 -13.45 33.58 -25.55
C ARG A 249 -12.19 33.62 -24.66
N ARG A 250 -11.58 32.47 -24.37
CA ARG A 250 -10.37 32.39 -23.53
C ARG A 250 -9.16 33.04 -24.20
N TYR A 251 -9.02 32.87 -25.52
CA TYR A 251 -7.96 33.51 -26.29
C TYR A 251 -8.06 35.04 -26.26
N TRP A 252 -9.26 35.59 -26.47
CA TRP A 252 -9.50 37.03 -26.43
C TRP A 252 -9.27 37.63 -25.04
N TRP A 253 -9.71 36.95 -23.98
CA TRP A 253 -9.42 37.39 -22.62
C TRP A 253 -7.91 37.46 -22.36
N ALA A 254 -7.15 36.47 -22.82
CA ALA A 254 -5.69 36.45 -22.67
C ALA A 254 -4.97 37.60 -23.40
N ARG A 255 -5.59 38.19 -24.43
CA ARG A 255 -5.04 39.34 -25.16
C ARG A 255 -5.35 40.69 -24.51
N LEU A 256 -6.34 40.73 -23.62
CA LEU A 256 -6.81 41.95 -22.96
C LEU A 256 -6.11 42.19 -21.61
N THR A 257 -5.79 41.11 -20.91
CA THR A 257 -4.95 41.09 -19.70
C THR A 257 -3.49 41.20 -20.07
#